data_AF-A0A260YT53-F1
#
_entry.id   AF-A0A260YT53-F1
#
_cell.length_a   1.000
_cell.length_b   1.000
_cell.length_c   1.000
_cell.angle_alpha   90.00
_cell.angle_beta   90.00
_cell.angle_gamma   90.00
#
_symmetry.space_group_name_H-M   'P 1'
#
loop_
_entity.id
_entity.type
_entity.pdbx_description
1 polymer ?
#
loop_
_entity_poly.entity_id
_entity_poly.type
_entity_poly.pdbx_seq_one_letter_code
_entity_poly.pdbx_strand_id
1 'polypeptide(L)'
;MLISYLQNCDPPVLPRLQEDFRSDNDEKRLVENWDTSYAQVESQLLETWPKNKESCAQLLIGYFDYYSRFDFRNFVVQCRREMILSKMEKDWPRPLLFVFIMKVFINSRAVFMSEKPTVARDFNFVRNYQDQLLRKCHQGSAPSDRQCHNCHRIGHFFESATSDDSTPAGGDRLISHKRTFHSRK
;
A
#
# COMPACT_ATOMS: atom_id res chain seq x y z
N MET A 1 1.89 2.36 -0.97
CA MET A 1 1.45 2.46 -2.38
C MET A 1 1.22 3.90 -2.76
N LEU A 2 0.22 4.61 -2.23
CA LEU A 2 -0.03 6.01 -2.60
C LEU A 2 1.21 6.91 -2.53
N ILE A 3 1.94 6.92 -1.42
CA ILE A 3 3.19 7.70 -1.30
C ILE A 3 4.19 7.36 -2.41
N SER A 4 4.41 6.06 -2.66
CA SER A 4 5.31 5.59 -3.72
C SER A 4 4.84 6.04 -5.11
N TYR A 5 3.54 6.01 -5.39
CA TYR A 5 3.00 6.55 -6.65
C TYR A 5 3.26 8.06 -6.77
N LEU A 6 2.95 8.83 -5.73
CA LEU A 6 3.13 10.29 -5.71
C LEU A 6 4.61 10.70 -5.86
N GLN A 7 5.54 9.89 -5.34
CA GLN A 7 6.99 10.05 -5.53
C GLN A 7 7.48 9.67 -6.94
N ASN A 8 6.68 8.92 -7.70
CA ASN A 8 6.98 8.49 -9.07
C ASN A 8 6.14 9.24 -10.13
N CYS A 9 5.31 10.21 -9.74
CA CYS A 9 4.72 11.16 -10.68
C CYS A 9 5.82 11.98 -11.36
N ASP A 10 5.53 12.49 -12.55
CA ASP A 10 6.43 13.40 -13.28
C ASP A 10 5.68 14.71 -13.62
N PRO A 11 5.99 15.84 -12.94
CA PRO A 11 6.93 15.97 -11.84
C PRO A 11 6.42 15.31 -10.53
N PRO A 12 7.30 14.95 -9.58
CA PRO A 12 6.91 14.27 -8.36
C PRO A 12 6.05 15.16 -7.45
N VAL A 13 4.99 14.57 -6.90
CA VAL A 13 4.11 15.25 -5.93
C VAL A 13 4.75 15.27 -4.54
N LEU A 14 5.47 14.22 -4.18
CA LEU A 14 6.14 14.08 -2.88
C LEU A 14 7.62 13.74 -3.05
N PRO A 15 8.51 14.26 -2.18
CA PRO A 15 9.90 13.83 -2.12
C PRO A 15 10.06 12.47 -1.42
N ARG A 16 11.22 11.85 -1.61
CA ARG A 16 11.75 10.73 -0.81
C ARG A 16 12.63 11.28 0.30
N LEU A 17 12.03 11.58 1.45
CA LEU A 17 12.73 12.19 2.59
C LEU A 17 13.93 11.38 3.13
N GLN A 18 14.04 10.10 2.80
CA GLN A 18 15.14 9.24 3.22
C GLN A 18 16.30 9.19 2.20
N GLU A 19 16.18 9.88 1.07
CA GLU A 19 17.15 9.86 -0.04
C GLU A 19 17.38 11.25 -0.65
N ASP A 20 16.35 11.95 -1.12
CA ASP A 20 16.46 13.18 -1.93
C ASP A 20 17.25 14.32 -1.26
N PHE A 21 17.25 14.35 0.07
CA PHE A 21 17.86 15.41 0.87
C PHE A 21 18.90 14.89 1.86
N ARG A 22 19.28 13.62 1.71
CA ARG A 22 20.23 12.97 2.62
C ARG A 22 21.65 13.32 2.20
N SER A 23 22.47 13.74 3.16
CA SER A 23 23.91 13.88 3.02
C SER A 23 24.63 12.66 3.63
N ASP A 24 25.77 12.29 3.06
CA ASP A 24 26.63 11.22 3.64
C ASP A 24 27.11 11.56 5.06
N ASN A 25 27.11 12.85 5.41
CA ASN A 25 27.51 13.34 6.72
C ASN A 25 26.37 13.36 7.76
N ASP A 26 25.14 13.01 7.38
CA ASP A 26 24.00 13.07 8.30
C ASP A 26 24.07 12.00 9.39
N GLU A 27 23.75 12.40 10.62
CA GLU A 27 23.72 11.49 11.76
C GLU A 27 22.64 10.41 11.57
N LYS A 28 23.06 9.14 11.63
CA LYS A 28 22.14 8.01 11.46
C LYS A 28 21.40 7.75 12.75
N ARG A 29 20.08 7.88 12.72
CA ARG A 29 19.20 7.44 13.81
C ARG A 29 18.89 5.95 13.67
N LEU A 30 19.59 5.12 14.44
CA LEU A 30 19.41 3.67 14.43
C LEU A 30 18.38 3.21 15.47
N VAL A 31 17.39 2.43 15.04
CA VAL A 31 16.45 1.70 15.90
C VAL A 31 16.51 0.23 15.49
N GLU A 32 16.87 -0.66 16.42
CA GLU A 32 17.05 -2.09 16.13
C GLU A 32 17.99 -2.36 14.93
N ASN A 33 19.08 -1.60 14.82
CA ASN A 33 20.03 -1.63 13.69
C ASN A 33 19.46 -1.20 12.33
N TRP A 34 18.25 -0.62 12.30
CA TRP A 34 17.68 0.01 11.12
C TRP A 34 17.86 1.52 11.16
N ASP A 35 18.36 2.08 10.06
CA ASP A 35 18.39 3.52 9.88
C ASP A 35 16.98 4.06 9.63
N THR A 36 16.53 4.88 10.57
CA THR A 36 15.22 5.55 10.60
C THR A 36 15.34 7.04 10.37
N SER A 37 16.52 7.54 10.02
CA SER A 37 16.70 8.94 9.67
C SER A 37 15.90 9.31 8.41
N TYR A 38 15.43 10.55 8.39
CA TYR A 38 14.79 11.21 7.27
C TYR A 38 15.04 12.72 7.40
N ALA A 39 15.10 13.41 6.27
CA ALA A 39 15.37 14.83 6.27
C ALA A 39 14.24 15.62 6.94
N GLN A 40 14.62 16.53 7.83
CA GLN A 40 13.73 17.60 8.30
C GLN A 40 13.82 18.71 7.27
N VAL A 41 12.79 18.81 6.43
CA VAL A 41 12.80 19.74 5.30
C VAL A 41 12.47 21.14 5.79
N GLU A 42 13.42 22.07 5.63
CA GLU A 42 13.18 23.48 5.86
C GLU A 42 12.26 24.07 4.80
N SER A 43 11.47 25.07 5.17
CA SER A 43 10.48 25.71 4.30
C SER A 43 11.05 26.19 2.96
N GLN A 44 12.32 26.63 2.96
CA GLN A 44 13.03 27.15 1.79
C GLN A 44 13.27 26.07 0.72
N LEU A 45 13.43 24.81 1.13
CA LEU A 45 13.64 23.69 0.21
C LEU A 45 12.35 23.30 -0.53
N LEU A 46 11.20 23.56 0.10
CA LEU A 46 9.89 23.35 -0.52
C LEU A 46 9.58 24.43 -1.57
N GLU A 47 10.22 25.60 -1.52
CA GLU A 47 10.01 26.66 -2.49
C GLU A 47 10.55 26.29 -3.88
N THR A 48 11.65 25.54 -3.91
CA THR A 48 12.32 25.07 -5.14
C THR A 48 11.81 23.71 -5.62
N TRP A 49 10.97 23.02 -4.83
CA TRP A 49 10.44 21.70 -5.18
C TRP A 49 9.54 21.76 -6.42
N PRO A 50 9.62 20.77 -7.34
CA PRO A 50 8.73 20.69 -8.49
C PRO A 50 7.26 20.73 -8.10
N LYS A 51 6.50 21.64 -8.71
CA LYS A 51 5.08 21.83 -8.44
C LYS A 51 4.28 21.02 -9.45
N ASN A 52 3.96 19.77 -9.10
CA ASN A 52 2.96 19.00 -9.84
C ASN A 52 1.62 19.76 -9.83
N LYS A 53 1.01 19.88 -11.02
CA LYS A 53 -0.23 20.67 -11.26
C LYS A 53 -1.44 19.79 -11.54
N GLU A 54 -1.30 18.47 -11.41
CA GLU A 54 -2.40 17.54 -11.57
C GLU A 54 -3.43 17.75 -10.45
N SER A 55 -4.70 17.74 -10.82
CA SER A 55 -5.79 17.71 -9.86
C SER A 55 -5.84 16.38 -9.11
N CYS A 56 -6.50 16.36 -7.95
CA CYS A 56 -6.75 15.12 -7.21
C CYS A 56 -7.43 14.04 -8.07
N ALA A 57 -8.29 14.44 -9.02
CA ALA A 57 -8.95 13.50 -9.93
C ALA A 57 -7.96 12.86 -10.91
N GLN A 58 -7.04 13.65 -11.49
CA GLN A 58 -5.98 13.15 -12.38
C GLN A 58 -5.04 12.22 -11.61
N LEU A 59 -4.61 12.60 -10.42
CA LEU A 59 -3.75 11.78 -9.56
C LEU A 59 -4.42 10.45 -9.17
N LEU A 60 -5.71 10.47 -8.87
CA LEU A 60 -6.46 9.25 -8.54
C LEU A 60 -6.57 8.30 -9.74
N ILE A 61 -6.88 8.83 -10.93
CA ILE A 61 -6.92 8.04 -12.16
C ILE A 61 -5.54 7.48 -12.47
N GLY A 62 -4.50 8.33 -12.42
CA GLY A 62 -3.12 7.93 -12.64
C GLY A 62 -2.64 6.88 -11.63
N TYR A 63 -3.10 6.93 -10.38
CA TYR A 63 -2.81 5.90 -9.37
C TYR A 63 -3.34 4.53 -9.77
N PHE A 64 -4.60 4.45 -10.23
CA PHE A 64 -5.17 3.20 -10.73
C PHE A 64 -4.48 2.73 -12.01
N ASP A 65 -4.21 3.64 -12.94
CA ASP A 65 -3.51 3.35 -14.20
C ASP A 65 -2.08 2.84 -13.97
N TYR A 66 -1.32 3.47 -13.07
CA TYR A 66 0.02 3.06 -12.66
C TYR A 66 0.02 1.66 -12.05
N TYR A 67 -0.78 1.42 -11.00
CA TYR A 67 -0.76 0.14 -10.32
C TYR A 67 -1.44 -1.00 -11.08
N SER A 68 -2.32 -0.71 -12.05
CA SER A 68 -2.81 -1.75 -12.97
C SER A 68 -1.71 -2.35 -13.85
N ARG A 69 -0.62 -1.60 -14.09
CA ARG A 69 0.54 -1.99 -14.91
C ARG A 69 1.75 -2.40 -14.07
N PHE A 70 1.73 -2.14 -12.76
CA PHE A 70 2.84 -2.45 -11.89
C PHE A 70 3.04 -3.96 -11.74
N ASP A 71 4.28 -4.43 -11.90
CA ASP A 71 4.62 -5.84 -11.75
C ASP A 71 4.86 -6.19 -10.28
N PHE A 72 3.76 -6.44 -9.56
CA PHE A 72 3.79 -6.89 -8.17
C PHE A 72 4.44 -8.26 -7.98
N ARG A 73 4.64 -9.05 -9.04
CA ARG A 73 5.28 -10.36 -8.91
C ARG A 73 6.77 -10.19 -8.68
N ASN A 74 7.40 -9.24 -9.36
CA ASN A 74 8.85 -9.11 -9.39
C ASN A 74 9.39 -7.91 -8.59
N PHE A 75 8.62 -6.83 -8.45
CA PHE A 75 9.10 -5.59 -7.81
C PHE A 75 8.43 -5.30 -6.47
N VAL A 76 9.16 -4.57 -5.63
CA VAL A 76 8.73 -4.08 -4.33
C VAL A 76 8.20 -2.67 -4.48
N VAL A 77 7.01 -2.41 -3.96
CA VAL A 77 6.54 -1.04 -3.77
C VAL A 77 7.27 -0.45 -2.56
N GLN A 78 8.12 0.55 -2.79
CA GLN A 78 8.85 1.25 -1.74
C GLN A 78 8.72 2.76 -1.86
N CYS A 79 8.93 3.45 -0.74
CA CYS A 79 8.92 4.91 -0.66
C CYS A 79 10.26 5.50 -0.17
N ARG A 80 11.25 4.64 0.12
CA ARG A 80 12.53 5.05 0.70
C ARG A 80 13.55 5.47 -0.35
N ARG A 81 13.48 4.89 -1.54
CA ARG A 81 14.48 5.04 -2.60
C ARG A 81 13.82 5.16 -3.97
N GLU A 82 14.49 5.80 -4.91
CA GLU A 82 14.10 5.95 -6.31
C GLU A 82 14.37 4.66 -7.09
N MET A 83 15.55 4.06 -6.86
CA MET A 83 15.94 2.85 -7.56
C MET A 83 14.91 1.73 -7.36
N ILE A 84 14.51 1.09 -8.46
CA ILE A 84 13.58 -0.04 -8.42
C ILE A 84 14.23 -1.18 -7.64
N LEU A 85 13.48 -1.75 -6.70
CA LEU A 85 13.92 -2.86 -5.87
C LEU A 85 13.17 -4.14 -6.25
N SER A 86 13.90 -5.17 -6.63
CA SER A 86 13.32 -6.47 -6.93
C SER A 86 13.09 -7.27 -5.65
N LYS A 87 12.07 -8.15 -5.68
CA LYS A 87 11.83 -9.12 -4.61
C LYS A 87 12.94 -10.16 -4.52
N MET A 88 13.62 -10.45 -5.63
CA MET A 88 14.76 -11.37 -5.65
C MET A 88 15.91 -10.83 -4.80
N GLU A 89 16.27 -9.55 -4.95
CA GLU A 89 17.31 -8.90 -4.14
C GLU A 89 16.96 -8.86 -2.64
N LYS A 90 15.68 -8.89 -2.31
CA LYS A 90 15.19 -8.89 -0.92
C LYS A 90 14.97 -10.29 -0.35
N ASP A 91 15.21 -11.34 -1.13
CA ASP A 91 14.86 -12.72 -0.81
C ASP A 91 13.39 -12.87 -0.37
N TRP A 92 12.51 -12.11 -1.03
CA TRP A 92 11.08 -12.14 -0.75
C TRP A 92 10.39 -13.18 -1.64
N PRO A 93 9.53 -14.04 -1.06
CA PRO A 93 8.74 -14.97 -1.85
C PRO A 93 7.83 -14.19 -2.81
N ARG A 94 7.44 -14.85 -3.93
CA ARG A 94 6.52 -14.29 -4.94
C ARG A 94 5.11 -14.86 -4.74
N PRO A 95 4.31 -14.38 -3.76
CA PRO A 95 3.01 -15.00 -3.47
C PRO A 95 2.00 -14.78 -4.59
N LEU A 96 1.01 -15.67 -4.68
CA LEU A 96 -0.07 -15.62 -5.68
C LEU A 96 -1.22 -14.66 -5.30
N LEU A 97 -1.21 -14.10 -4.07
CA LEU A 97 -2.27 -13.24 -3.53
C LEU A 97 -2.51 -11.95 -4.35
N PHE A 98 -1.57 -11.57 -5.22
CA PHE A 98 -1.69 -10.37 -6.06
C PHE A 98 -2.81 -10.47 -7.10
N VAL A 99 -3.31 -11.66 -7.45
CA VAL A 99 -4.32 -11.79 -8.52
C VAL A 99 -5.61 -11.04 -8.19
N PHE A 100 -6.13 -11.16 -6.95
CA PHE A 100 -7.35 -10.45 -6.55
C PHE A 100 -7.13 -8.94 -6.49
N ILE A 101 -6.02 -8.50 -5.88
CA ILE A 101 -5.67 -7.08 -5.77
C ILE A 101 -5.48 -6.45 -7.16
N MET A 102 -4.82 -7.14 -8.09
CA MET A 102 -4.62 -6.68 -9.46
C MET A 102 -5.94 -6.52 -10.21
N LYS A 103 -6.88 -7.46 -10.05
CA LYS A 103 -8.22 -7.32 -10.64
C LYS A 103 -8.93 -6.08 -10.13
N VAL A 104 -8.79 -5.74 -8.85
CA VAL A 104 -9.34 -4.48 -8.30
C VAL A 104 -8.73 -3.27 -9.01
N PHE A 105 -7.40 -3.19 -9.15
CA PHE A 105 -6.76 -2.06 -9.84
C PHE A 105 -7.17 -1.94 -11.31
N ILE A 106 -7.19 -3.06 -12.04
CA ILE A 106 -7.59 -3.10 -13.46
C ILE A 106 -9.04 -2.64 -13.63
N ASN A 107 -9.94 -3.13 -12.77
CA ASN A 107 -11.35 -2.76 -12.81
C ASN A 107 -11.56 -1.29 -12.42
N SER A 108 -10.95 -0.83 -11.33
CA SER A 108 -11.03 0.56 -10.89
C SER A 108 -10.52 1.52 -11.97
N ARG A 109 -9.40 1.19 -12.63
CA ARG A 109 -8.92 1.96 -13.78
C ARG A 109 -9.99 2.08 -14.87
N ALA A 110 -10.60 0.96 -15.28
CA ALA A 110 -11.64 0.97 -16.31
C ALA A 110 -12.83 1.83 -15.90
N VAL A 111 -13.33 1.67 -14.67
CA VAL A 111 -14.47 2.41 -14.13
C VAL A 111 -14.18 3.92 -14.07
N PHE A 112 -13.10 4.33 -13.41
CA PHE A 112 -12.78 5.76 -13.24
C PHE A 112 -12.42 6.47 -14.55
N MET A 113 -12.03 5.76 -15.60
CA MET A 113 -11.72 6.34 -16.91
C MET A 113 -12.91 6.40 -17.88
N SER A 114 -13.92 5.53 -17.73
CA SER A 114 -14.95 5.35 -18.77
C SER A 114 -16.39 5.44 -18.27
N GLU A 115 -16.62 5.27 -16.97
CA GLU A 115 -17.97 5.31 -16.41
C GLU A 115 -18.55 6.72 -16.52
N LYS A 116 -19.78 6.83 -17.02
CA LYS A 116 -20.50 8.10 -17.10
C LYS A 116 -21.53 8.17 -15.96
N PRO A 117 -21.75 9.33 -15.36
CA PRO A 117 -22.76 9.48 -14.33
C PRO A 117 -24.15 9.16 -14.89
N THR A 118 -24.86 8.23 -14.27
CA THR A 118 -26.29 7.97 -14.54
C THR A 118 -27.19 8.65 -13.52
N VAL A 119 -26.60 9.23 -12.47
CA VAL A 119 -27.28 9.94 -11.39
C VAL A 119 -27.65 11.36 -11.80
N ALA A 120 -28.71 11.91 -11.21
CA ALA A 120 -29.17 13.27 -11.48
C ALA A 120 -28.12 14.32 -11.09
N ARG A 121 -28.01 15.40 -11.88
CA ARG A 121 -27.11 16.53 -11.63
C ARG A 121 -27.72 17.52 -10.64
N ASP A 122 -27.94 17.06 -9.41
CA ASP A 122 -28.46 17.85 -8.30
C ASP A 122 -27.37 18.12 -7.24
N PHE A 123 -27.77 18.67 -6.08
CA PHE A 123 -26.85 18.97 -4.98
C PHE A 123 -26.13 17.74 -4.39
N ASN A 124 -26.64 16.52 -4.61
CA ASN A 124 -26.02 15.27 -4.18
C ASN A 124 -25.20 14.60 -5.29
N PHE A 125 -25.13 15.20 -6.49
CA PHE A 125 -24.50 14.60 -7.67
C PHE A 125 -23.12 13.98 -7.38
N VAL A 126 -22.23 14.74 -6.72
CA VAL A 126 -20.86 14.28 -6.44
C VAL A 126 -20.85 13.03 -5.55
N ARG A 127 -21.65 13.02 -4.48
CA ARG A 127 -21.77 11.88 -3.56
C ARG A 127 -22.34 10.65 -4.27
N ASN A 128 -23.40 10.85 -5.05
CA ASN A 128 -24.08 9.76 -5.75
C ASN A 128 -23.21 9.18 -6.87
N TYR A 129 -22.48 10.04 -7.59
CA TYR A 129 -21.56 9.59 -8.63
C TYR A 129 -20.35 8.88 -8.03
N GLN A 130 -19.82 9.35 -6.91
CA GLN A 130 -18.78 8.63 -6.16
C GLN A 130 -19.24 7.23 -5.75
N ASP A 131 -20.45 7.09 -5.19
CA ASP A 131 -21.01 5.79 -4.81
C ASP A 131 -21.20 4.88 -6.05
N GLN A 132 -21.70 5.41 -7.17
CA GLN A 132 -21.79 4.69 -8.45
C GLN A 132 -20.42 4.13 -8.88
N LEU A 133 -19.37 4.96 -8.87
CA LEU A 133 -18.02 4.55 -9.24
C LEU A 133 -17.48 3.47 -8.30
N LEU A 134 -17.57 3.69 -6.98
CA LEU A 134 -17.01 2.77 -5.98
C LEU A 134 -17.72 1.41 -5.98
N ARG A 135 -19.05 1.39 -6.17
CA ARG A 135 -19.80 0.13 -6.31
C ARG A 135 -19.34 -0.67 -7.52
N LYS A 136 -19.10 -0.01 -8.65
CA LYS A 136 -18.60 -0.66 -9.87
C LYS A 136 -17.15 -1.12 -9.75
N CYS A 137 -16.36 -0.53 -8.85
CA CYS A 137 -15.00 -0.99 -8.58
C CYS A 137 -14.95 -2.32 -7.80
N HIS A 138 -16.03 -2.70 -7.11
CA HIS A 138 -16.09 -3.88 -6.27
C HIS A 138 -15.91 -5.19 -7.07
N GLN A 139 -15.03 -6.08 -6.60
CA GLN A 139 -14.72 -7.39 -7.23
C GLN A 139 -15.29 -8.58 -6.42
N GLY A 140 -16.26 -8.33 -5.55
CA GLY A 140 -16.79 -9.32 -4.60
C GLY A 140 -15.87 -9.51 -3.38
N SER A 141 -16.15 -10.55 -2.60
CA SER A 141 -15.42 -10.85 -1.37
C SER A 141 -13.98 -11.24 -1.65
N ALA A 142 -13.05 -10.70 -0.86
CA ALA A 142 -11.65 -11.11 -0.90
C ALA A 142 -11.51 -12.60 -0.51
N PRO A 143 -10.52 -13.32 -1.07
CA PRO A 143 -10.25 -14.70 -0.68
C PRO A 143 -9.99 -14.82 0.83
N SER A 144 -10.62 -15.82 1.45
CA SER A 144 -10.58 -16.04 2.91
C SER A 144 -9.85 -17.33 3.30
N ASP A 145 -9.10 -17.96 2.39
CA ASP A 145 -8.51 -19.30 2.59
C ASP A 145 -7.58 -19.42 3.81
N ARG A 146 -6.97 -18.30 4.23
CA ARG A 146 -6.06 -18.24 5.40
C ARG A 146 -6.76 -17.88 6.70
N GLN A 147 -8.03 -17.49 6.62
CA GLN A 147 -8.80 -17.02 7.76
C GLN A 147 -9.42 -18.21 8.49
N CYS A 148 -9.46 -18.12 9.82
CA CYS A 148 -10.20 -19.05 10.66
C CYS A 148 -11.68 -19.04 10.28
N HIS A 149 -12.30 -20.22 10.17
CA HIS A 149 -13.70 -20.34 9.77
C HIS A 149 -14.67 -19.80 10.82
N ASN A 150 -14.26 -19.70 12.09
CA ASN A 150 -15.09 -19.18 13.18
C ASN A 150 -15.05 -17.65 13.29
N CYS A 151 -13.85 -17.06 13.30
CA CYS A 151 -13.68 -15.62 13.59
C CYS A 151 -13.14 -14.79 12.41
N HIS A 152 -12.89 -15.42 11.27
CA HIS A 152 -12.38 -14.78 10.04
C HIS A 152 -11.01 -14.05 10.18
N ARG A 153 -10.23 -14.35 11.22
CA ARG A 153 -8.85 -13.85 11.41
C ARG A 153 -7.78 -14.89 11.09
N ILE A 154 -6.57 -14.43 10.79
CA ILE A 154 -5.38 -15.27 10.53
C ILE A 154 -4.55 -15.49 11.81
N GLY A 155 -3.58 -16.41 11.77
CA GLY A 155 -2.51 -16.51 12.78
C GLY A 155 -2.78 -17.41 13.98
N HIS A 156 -3.85 -18.21 13.96
CA HIS A 156 -4.17 -19.17 15.00
C HIS A 156 -4.80 -20.44 14.40
N PHE A 157 -4.77 -21.53 15.16
CA PHE A 157 -5.53 -22.75 14.85
C PHE A 157 -6.97 -22.61 15.37
N PHE A 158 -7.90 -23.38 14.78
CA PHE A 158 -9.32 -23.30 15.09
C PHE A 158 -9.62 -23.53 16.58
N GLU A 159 -8.89 -24.44 17.23
CA GLU A 159 -9.05 -24.77 18.66
C GLU A 159 -8.71 -23.59 19.58
N SER A 160 -7.91 -22.63 19.09
CA SER A 160 -7.56 -21.41 19.81
C SER A 160 -8.51 -20.25 19.51
N ALA A 161 -9.55 -20.46 18.71
CA ALA A 161 -10.50 -19.42 18.34
C ALA A 161 -11.47 -19.16 19.49
N THR A 162 -11.26 -18.06 20.21
CA THR A 162 -12.25 -17.57 21.19
C THR A 162 -13.35 -16.79 20.45
N SER A 163 -14.62 -17.08 20.76
CA SER A 163 -15.79 -16.38 20.21
C SER A 163 -15.77 -14.87 20.50
N ASP A 164 -15.08 -14.45 21.55
CA ASP A 164 -15.08 -13.08 22.09
C ASP A 164 -13.86 -12.25 21.71
N ASP A 165 -13.22 -12.59 20.60
CA ASP A 165 -12.05 -11.85 20.16
C ASP A 165 -12.56 -10.62 19.36
N SER A 166 -13.37 -9.77 19.99
CA SER A 166 -13.83 -8.47 19.48
C SER A 166 -12.78 -7.37 19.69
N THR A 167 -11.55 -7.76 20.03
CA THR A 167 -10.44 -6.82 20.23
C THR A 167 -9.92 -6.33 18.88
N PRO A 168 -9.78 -5.00 18.66
CA PRO A 168 -9.33 -4.45 17.38
C PRO A 168 -7.95 -4.98 17.02
N ALA A 169 -7.69 -5.15 15.73
CA ALA A 169 -6.40 -5.53 15.19
C ALA A 169 -5.31 -4.51 15.58
N GLY A 170 -4.65 -4.72 16.71
CA GLY A 170 -3.63 -3.79 17.21
C GLY A 170 -3.02 -4.13 18.57
N GLY A 171 -3.11 -5.38 19.05
CA GLY A 171 -2.50 -5.80 20.31
C GLY A 171 -1.45 -6.88 20.07
N ASP A 172 -0.18 -6.54 20.28
CA ASP A 172 0.94 -7.48 20.29
C ASP A 172 0.69 -8.61 21.30
N ARG A 173 0.32 -9.80 20.81
CA ARG A 173 0.61 -11.05 21.52
C ARG A 173 1.83 -11.68 20.87
N LEU A 174 2.98 -11.41 21.47
CA LEU A 174 4.20 -12.18 21.28
C LEU A 174 3.85 -13.68 21.34
N ILE A 175 3.97 -14.37 20.20
CA ILE A 175 3.88 -15.83 20.16
C ILE A 175 5.15 -16.35 20.85
N SER A 176 5.08 -16.51 22.16
CA SER A 176 6.02 -17.30 22.94
C SER A 176 5.76 -18.78 22.63
N HIS A 177 6.36 -19.28 21.56
CA HIS A 177 6.66 -20.71 21.46
C HIS A 177 8.13 -20.88 21.14
N LYS A 178 8.91 -21.14 22.21
CA LYS A 178 10.25 -21.73 22.12
C LYS A 178 10.18 -22.97 21.21
N ARG A 179 10.70 -22.85 19.99
CA ARG A 179 11.11 -24.03 19.21
C ARG A 179 12.43 -24.51 19.79
N THR A 180 12.38 -25.50 20.66
CA THR A 180 13.54 -26.32 21.01
C THR A 180 13.96 -27.08 19.75
N PHE A 181 14.98 -26.57 19.05
CA PHE A 181 15.70 -27.36 18.05
C PHE A 181 16.48 -28.45 18.78
N HIS A 182 15.97 -29.68 18.72
CA HIS A 182 16.79 -30.86 18.97
C HIS A 182 17.68 -31.08 17.75
N SER A 183 18.99 -30.84 17.93
CA SER A 183 20.02 -31.32 17.00
C SER A 183 19.98 -32.84 16.97
N ARG A 184 19.71 -33.42 15.79
CA ARG A 184 19.96 -34.85 15.54
C ARG A 184 21.26 -34.95 14.73
N LYS A 185 22.27 -35.44 15.46
CA LYS A 185 23.51 -36.14 15.08
C LYS A 185 24.18 -35.77 13.76
#